data_AF-A0A9E3VMW1-F1
#
_entry.id   AF-A0A9E3VMW1-F1
#
_cell.length_a   1.000
_cell.length_b   1.000
_cell.length_c   1.000
_cell.angle_alpha   90.00
_cell.angle_beta   90.00
_cell.angle_gamma   90.00
#
_symmetry.space_group_name_H-M   'P 1'
#
loop_
_entity.id
_entity.type
_entity.pdbx_description
1 polymer ?
#
loop_
_entity_poly.entity_id
_entity_poly.type
_entity_poly.pdbx_seq_one_letter_code
_entity_poly.pdbx_strand_id
1 'polypeptide(L)'
;MTYRGLVKEGQIVVEELIDLPDGTPVQIEIWETPQQSEDEVNVPTLAERMSGIIGKAEGLPIDAAREHDHYLYGAPRSQDSL
;
A
#
# COMPACT_ATOMS: atom_id res chain seq x y z
N MET A 1 -0.08 19.97 -26.04
CA MET A 1 -0.38 19.99 -24.59
C MET A 1 -1.34 18.84 -24.33
N THR A 2 -1.18 18.12 -23.23
CA THR A 2 -2.04 16.98 -22.87
C THR A 2 -2.67 17.27 -21.53
N TYR A 3 -3.99 17.21 -21.46
CA TYR A 3 -4.75 17.47 -20.24
C TYR A 3 -5.38 16.17 -19.76
N ARG A 4 -5.36 15.96 -18.45
CA ARG A 4 -5.99 14.80 -17.82
C ARG A 4 -7.32 15.21 -17.22
N GLY A 5 -8.35 14.44 -17.51
CA GLY A 5 -9.68 14.67 -16.99
C GLY A 5 -10.35 13.34 -16.66
N LEU A 6 -11.44 13.44 -15.89
CA LEU A 6 -12.26 12.31 -15.51
C LEU A 6 -13.61 12.41 -16.22
N VAL A 7 -14.15 11.27 -16.65
CA VAL A 7 -15.51 11.22 -17.17
C VAL A 7 -16.48 11.24 -15.98
N LYS A 8 -17.32 12.28 -15.90
CA LYS A 8 -18.42 12.40 -14.93
C LYS A 8 -19.71 12.64 -15.70
N GLU A 9 -20.70 11.75 -15.53
CA GLU A 9 -22.01 11.83 -16.20
C GLU A 9 -21.92 11.97 -17.73
N GLY A 10 -20.93 11.32 -18.35
CA GLY A 10 -20.70 11.38 -19.79
C GLY A 10 -19.98 12.65 -20.28
N GLN A 11 -19.58 13.55 -19.39
CA GLN A 11 -18.77 14.73 -19.69
C GLN A 11 -17.33 14.55 -19.19
N ILE A 12 -16.35 15.02 -19.97
CA ILE A 12 -14.94 15.02 -19.55
C ILE A 12 -14.69 16.27 -18.72
N VAL A 13 -14.45 16.09 -17.43
CA VAL A 13 -14.11 17.16 -16.49
C VAL A 13 -12.61 17.18 -16.30
N VAL A 14 -11.96 18.24 -16.78
CA VAL A 14 -10.54 18.50 -16.54
C VAL A 14 -10.41 19.22 -15.20
N GLU A 15 -9.54 18.73 -14.31
CA GLU A 15 -9.41 19.27 -12.95
C GLU A 15 -8.68 20.63 -12.92
N GLU A 16 -7.88 20.92 -13.95
CA GLU A 16 -7.15 22.16 -14.09
C GLU A 16 -7.98 23.22 -14.83
N LEU A 17 -7.92 24.46 -14.34
CA LEU A 17 -8.62 25.59 -14.97
C LEU A 17 -7.86 25.98 -16.25
N ILE A 18 -8.35 25.51 -17.40
CA ILE A 18 -7.74 25.76 -18.71
C ILE A 18 -8.73 26.58 -19.55
N ASP A 19 -8.23 27.66 -20.13
CA ASP A 19 -8.99 28.49 -21.05
C ASP A 19 -8.84 27.94 -22.48
N LEU A 20 -9.78 27.06 -22.88
CA LEU A 20 -9.88 26.57 -24.24
C LEU A 20 -10.99 27.35 -24.96
N PRO A 21 -10.69 28.10 -26.03
CA PRO A 21 -11.71 28.86 -26.74
C PRO A 21 -12.76 27.93 -27.37
N ASP A 22 -14.00 28.41 -27.43
CA ASP A 22 -15.10 27.69 -28.04
C ASP A 22 -14.76 27.24 -29.48
N GLY A 23 -15.09 25.99 -29.80
CA GLY A 23 -14.81 25.40 -31.12
C GLY A 23 -13.39 24.86 -31.29
N THR A 24 -12.56 24.84 -30.24
CA THR A 24 -11.24 24.18 -30.29
C THR A 24 -11.40 22.68 -30.58
N PRO A 25 -10.81 22.14 -31.66
CA PRO A 25 -10.84 20.72 -31.93
C PRO A 25 -9.96 19.97 -30.93
N VAL A 26 -10.49 18.90 -30.34
CA VAL A 26 -9.79 18.08 -29.35
C VAL A 26 -9.74 16.61 -29.77
N GLN A 27 -8.68 15.92 -29.38
CA GLN A 27 -8.55 14.48 -29.48
C GLN A 27 -8.59 13.90 -28.07
N ILE A 28 -9.45 12.91 -27.86
CA ILE A 28 -9.59 12.24 -26.57
C ILE A 28 -8.84 10.91 -26.66
N GLU A 29 -7.95 10.69 -25.70
CA GLU A 29 -7.30 9.40 -25.51
C GLU A 29 -7.80 8.82 -24.19
N ILE A 30 -8.46 7.67 -24.25
CA ILE A 30 -8.94 6.96 -23.07
C ILE A 30 -7.79 6.10 -22.59
N TRP A 31 -7.31 6.38 -21.39
CA TRP A 31 -6.33 5.53 -20.74
C TRP A 31 -7.08 4.53 -19.87
N GLU A 32 -6.75 3.26 -20.03
CA GLU A 32 -7.07 2.29 -18.99
C GLU A 32 -6.27 2.73 -17.77
N THR A 33 -6.96 3.15 -16.70
CA THR A 33 -6.35 3.14 -15.37
C THR A 33 -5.74 1.76 -15.24
N PRO A 34 -4.48 1.60 -14.80
CA PRO A 34 -3.99 0.28 -14.46
C PRO A 34 -5.04 -0.28 -13.51
N GLN A 35 -5.82 -1.25 -14.00
CA GLN A 35 -6.70 -2.00 -13.13
C GLN A 35 -5.71 -2.47 -12.07
N GLN A 36 -5.92 -2.04 -10.82
CA GLN A 36 -5.36 -2.79 -9.72
C GLN A 36 -5.76 -4.21 -10.05
N SER A 37 -4.79 -5.00 -10.51
CA SER A 37 -5.08 -6.34 -11.00
C SER A 37 -5.83 -7.01 -9.86
N GLU A 38 -6.77 -7.91 -10.15
CA GLU A 38 -7.43 -8.65 -9.08
C GLU A 38 -6.39 -9.33 -8.15
N ASP A 39 -5.18 -9.56 -8.67
CA ASP A 39 -3.97 -9.95 -7.94
C ASP A 39 -3.48 -8.92 -6.89
N GLU A 40 -3.57 -7.62 -7.16
CA GLU A 40 -3.17 -6.55 -6.22
C GLU A 40 -4.15 -6.41 -5.04
N VAL A 41 -5.43 -6.71 -5.28
CA VAL A 41 -6.48 -6.72 -4.24
C VAL A 41 -6.41 -7.97 -3.37
N ASN A 42 -5.79 -9.05 -3.86
CA ASN A 42 -5.68 -10.35 -3.19
C ASN A 42 -4.26 -10.69 -2.71
N VAL A 43 -3.37 -9.71 -2.55
CA VAL A 43 -2.06 -9.96 -1.94
C VAL A 43 -2.28 -10.24 -0.45
N PRO A 44 -2.02 -11.48 0.04
CA PRO A 44 -2.20 -11.77 1.44
C PRO A 44 -1.24 -10.93 2.28
N THR A 45 -1.78 -10.37 3.35
CA THR A 45 -1.02 -9.63 4.35
C THR A 45 0.12 -10.48 4.92
N LEU A 46 1.13 -9.82 5.48
CA LEU A 46 2.23 -10.52 6.13
C LEU A 46 1.73 -11.48 7.23
N ALA A 47 0.69 -11.07 7.96
CA ALA A 47 0.05 -11.88 9.00
C ALA A 47 -0.57 -13.16 8.42
N GLU A 48 -1.30 -13.08 7.30
CA GLU A 48 -1.90 -14.25 6.64
C GLU A 48 -0.83 -15.21 6.12
N ARG A 49 0.23 -14.68 5.53
CA ARG A 49 1.36 -15.46 5.04
C ARG A 49 2.12 -16.17 6.17
N MET A 50 2.21 -15.54 7.34
CA MET A 50 2.89 -16.09 8.52
C MET A 50 1.96 -16.83 9.48
N SER A 51 0.66 -16.96 9.16
CA SER A 51 -0.35 -17.58 10.03
C SER A 51 0.02 -19.00 10.49
N GLY A 52 0.73 -19.74 9.64
CA GLY A 52 1.21 -21.09 9.96
C GLY A 52 2.36 -21.14 10.98
N ILE A 53 2.97 -20.02 11.36
CA ILE A 53 4.11 -19.98 12.30
C ILE A 53 3.95 -18.95 13.43
N ILE A 54 3.18 -17.89 13.20
CA ILE A 54 3.02 -16.80 14.16
C ILE A 54 2.40 -17.33 15.47
N GLY A 55 3.05 -17.04 16.60
CA GLY A 55 2.57 -17.47 17.93
C GLY A 55 2.72 -18.96 18.26
N LYS A 56 3.43 -19.77 17.46
CA LYS A 56 3.62 -21.20 17.74
C LYS A 56 4.57 -21.53 18.89
N ALA A 57 5.35 -20.58 19.37
CA ALA A 57 6.35 -20.85 20.39
C ALA A 57 5.70 -20.93 21.79
N GLU A 58 5.90 -22.05 22.47
CA GLU A 58 5.38 -22.32 23.82
C GLU A 58 6.49 -22.20 24.88
N GLY A 59 6.11 -21.86 26.11
CA GLY A 59 7.04 -21.80 27.24
C GLY A 59 8.04 -20.64 27.20
N LEU A 60 7.81 -19.64 26.34
CA LEU A 60 8.69 -18.48 26.25
C LEU A 60 8.50 -17.53 27.45
N PRO A 61 9.59 -16.88 27.90
CA PRO A 61 9.52 -15.75 28.83
C PRO A 61 8.65 -14.60 28.30
N ILE A 62 8.05 -13.83 29.21
CA ILE A 62 7.12 -12.73 28.86
C ILE A 62 7.79 -11.61 28.04
N ASP A 63 9.10 -11.45 28.19
CA ASP A 63 9.96 -10.49 27.51
C ASP A 63 10.61 -11.07 26.25
N ALA A 64 10.33 -12.32 25.87
CA ALA A 64 11.04 -13.01 24.77
C ALA A 64 10.91 -12.32 23.41
N ALA A 65 9.81 -11.62 23.13
CA ALA A 65 9.68 -10.84 21.89
C ALA A 65 10.63 -9.62 21.88
N ARG A 66 10.79 -8.97 23.04
CA ARG A 66 11.67 -7.80 23.20
C ARG A 66 13.13 -8.20 23.25
N GLU A 67 13.44 -9.24 24.02
CA GLU A 67 14.80 -9.72 24.29
C GLU A 67 15.15 -10.95 23.45
N HIS A 68 14.63 -11.05 22.22
CA HIS A 68 14.80 -12.24 21.38
C HIS A 68 16.28 -12.57 21.14
N ASP A 69 17.15 -11.57 20.98
CA ASP A 69 18.59 -11.78 20.81
C ASP A 69 19.27 -12.34 22.06
N HIS A 70 18.81 -11.95 23.25
CA HIS A 70 19.31 -12.50 24.50
C HIS A 70 18.99 -13.99 24.61
N TYR A 71 17.77 -14.38 24.26
CA TYR A 71 17.31 -15.77 24.37
C TYR A 71 17.79 -16.68 23.23
N LEU A 72 17.92 -16.17 22.01
CA LEU A 72 18.35 -16.95 20.84
C LEU A 72 19.87 -17.00 20.69
N TYR A 73 20.56 -15.91 21.03
CA TYR A 73 21.99 -15.73 20.72
C TYR A 73 22.85 -15.39 21.95
N GLY A 74 22.26 -15.27 23.14
CA GLY A 74 23.01 -14.94 24.36
C GLY A 74 23.49 -13.49 24.42
N ALA A 75 22.90 -12.60 23.64
CA ALA A 75 23.22 -11.17 23.67
C ALA A 75 22.94 -10.56 25.07
N PRO A 76 23.65 -9.50 25.47
CA PRO A 76 23.30 -8.76 26.69
C PRO A 76 21.87 -8.22 26.58
N ARG A 77 21.15 -8.18 27.71
CA ARG A 77 19.79 -7.63 27.73
C ARG A 77 19.79 -6.14 27.41
N SER A 78 18.76 -5.70 26.69
CA SER A 78 18.53 -4.28 26.47
C SER A 78 18.23 -3.63 27.82
N GLN A 79 19.04 -2.67 28.25
CA GLN A 79 18.77 -1.92 29.47
C GLN A 79 17.67 -0.90 29.20
N ASP A 80 16.56 -1.01 29.95
CA ASP A 80 15.50 -0.01 29.95
C ASP A 80 16.09 1.32 30.46
N SER A 81 16.30 2.26 29.54
CA SER A 81 16.60 3.65 29.87
C SER A 81 15.26 4.38 29.88
N LEU A 82 14.66 4.48 31.08
CA LEU A 82 13.48 5.30 31.35
C LEU A 82 13.88 6.75 31.64
#